data_AF-A0A6I4UP76-F1
#
_entry.id   AF-A0A6I4UP76-F1
#
_cell.length_a   1.000
_cell.length_b   1.000
_cell.length_c   1.000
_cell.angle_alpha   90.00
_cell.angle_beta   90.00
_cell.angle_gamma   90.00
#
_symmetry.space_group_name_H-M   'P 1'
#
loop_
_entity.id
_entity.type
_entity.pdbx_description
1 polymer ?
#
loop_
_entity_poly.entity_id
_entity_poly.type
_entity_poly.pdbx_seq_one_letter_code
_entity_poly.pdbx_strand_id
1 'polypeptide(L)'
;MPTLDSHVAGFAMAYCLRTLSNKGLPERDAQVLREQGERWNQVVVEQSRGDITLFFAMMPVIDAAIAATPMAQVKDEANAGSLPAPVFYCAEILRHPAVSQTMADARTSLAAAYAGDQR
;
A
#
# COMPACT_ATOMS: atom_id res chain seq x y z
N MET A 1 -4.35 13.87 10.86
CA MET A 1 -3.84 13.36 12.15
C MET A 1 -2.68 12.45 11.81
N PRO A 2 -1.42 12.83 12.09
CA PRO A 2 -0.25 12.20 11.46
C PRO A 2 -0.21 10.67 11.58
N THR A 3 -0.55 10.12 12.76
CA THR A 3 -0.59 8.67 13.00
C THR A 3 -1.65 7.95 12.18
N LEU A 4 -2.89 8.47 12.13
CA LEU A 4 -3.97 7.89 11.32
C LEU A 4 -3.61 7.91 9.83
N ASP A 5 -3.09 9.04 9.36
CA ASP A 5 -2.69 9.20 7.95
C ASP A 5 -1.59 8.20 7.57
N SER A 6 -0.62 8.01 8.48
CA SER A 6 0.44 7.00 8.35
C SER A 6 -0.09 5.57 8.35
N HIS A 7 -1.06 5.22 9.21
CA HIS A 7 -1.60 3.87 9.27
C HIS A 7 -2.45 3.54 8.03
N VAL A 8 -3.30 4.47 7.58
CA VAL A 8 -4.10 4.28 6.37
C VAL A 8 -3.21 4.12 5.13
N ALA A 9 -2.24 5.03 4.95
CA ALA A 9 -1.29 4.93 3.84
C ALA A 9 -0.36 3.71 3.96
N GLY A 10 0.06 3.39 5.18
CA GLY A 10 0.90 2.25 5.49
C GLY A 10 0.21 0.92 5.19
N PHE A 11 -1.06 0.76 5.58
CA PHE A 11 -1.84 -0.42 5.23
C PHE A 11 -1.94 -0.58 3.71
N ALA A 12 -2.32 0.49 3.00
CA ALA A 12 -2.48 0.44 1.55
C ALA A 12 -1.16 0.10 0.83
N MET A 13 -0.05 0.73 1.25
CA MET A 13 1.28 0.46 0.70
C MET A 13 1.72 -0.97 0.99
N ALA A 14 1.62 -1.40 2.25
CA ALA A 14 1.99 -2.75 2.68
C ALA A 14 1.19 -3.82 1.93
N TYR A 15 -0.11 -3.59 1.75
CA TYR A 15 -0.97 -4.46 0.95
C TYR A 15 -0.56 -4.50 -0.52
N CYS A 16 -0.31 -3.34 -1.14
CA CYS A 16 0.13 -3.30 -2.53
C CYS A 16 1.42 -4.09 -2.73
N LEU A 17 2.44 -3.84 -1.90
CA LEU A 17 3.76 -4.48 -1.99
C LEU A 17 3.66 -6.01 -1.89
N ARG A 18 2.82 -6.53 -0.98
CA ARG A 18 2.69 -7.99 -0.82
C ARG A 18 1.97 -8.71 -1.96
N THR A 19 1.27 -7.97 -2.81
CA THR A 19 0.45 -8.53 -3.89
C THR A 19 1.13 -8.40 -5.27
N LEU A 20 2.40 -7.98 -5.33
CA LEU A 20 3.11 -7.77 -6.59
C LEU A 20 3.69 -9.04 -7.24
N SER A 21 3.50 -10.24 -6.66
CA SER A 21 4.12 -11.48 -7.16
C SER A 21 3.82 -11.78 -8.64
N ASN A 22 2.67 -11.33 -9.15
CA ASN A 22 2.25 -11.57 -10.54
C ASN A 22 2.59 -10.40 -11.49
N LYS A 23 3.42 -9.44 -11.08
CA LYS A 23 3.76 -8.24 -11.86
C LYS A 23 5.09 -8.29 -12.60
N GLY A 24 5.57 -9.50 -12.90
CA GLY A 24 6.79 -9.69 -13.70
C GLY A 24 8.07 -9.25 -12.99
N LEU A 25 8.06 -9.24 -11.65
CA LEU A 25 9.24 -8.99 -10.85
C LEU A 25 10.12 -10.24 -10.79
N PRO A 26 11.45 -10.10 -10.66
CA PRO A 26 12.31 -11.21 -10.28
C PRO A 26 11.80 -11.87 -8.99
N GLU A 27 11.82 -13.20 -8.93
CA GLU A 27 11.23 -13.97 -7.81
C GLU A 27 11.76 -13.52 -6.44
N ARG A 28 13.07 -13.28 -6.35
CA ARG A 28 13.72 -12.79 -5.13
C ARG A 28 13.18 -11.42 -4.70
N ASP A 29 12.97 -10.52 -5.65
CA ASP A 29 12.45 -9.18 -5.35
C ASP A 29 10.99 -9.26 -4.92
N ALA A 30 10.17 -10.07 -5.61
CA ALA A 30 8.79 -10.33 -5.23
C ALA A 30 8.69 -10.91 -3.81
N GLN A 31 9.56 -11.86 -3.45
CA GLN A 31 9.62 -12.42 -2.10
C GLN A 31 9.95 -11.35 -1.05
N VAL A 32 10.98 -10.54 -1.28
CA VAL A 32 11.39 -9.48 -0.35
C VAL A 32 10.23 -8.50 -0.13
N LEU A 33 9.59 -8.03 -1.20
CA LEU A 33 8.48 -7.09 -1.10
C LEU A 33 7.27 -7.70 -0.38
N ARG A 34 7.01 -9.00 -0.61
CA ARG A 34 5.96 -9.74 0.11
C ARG A 34 6.22 -9.81 1.61
N GLU A 35 7.42 -10.18 2.02
CA GLU A 35 7.77 -10.24 3.45
C GLU A 35 7.73 -8.86 4.10
N GLN A 36 8.25 -7.82 3.43
CA GLN A 36 8.21 -6.45 3.95
C GLN A 36 6.77 -5.93 4.04
N GLY A 37 5.94 -6.19 3.03
CA GLY A 37 4.52 -5.84 3.04
C GLY A 37 3.74 -6.58 4.14
N GLU A 38 3.99 -7.87 4.36
CA GLU A 38 3.38 -8.64 5.45
C GLU A 38 3.74 -8.06 6.83
N ARG A 39 5.03 -7.82 7.08
CA ARG A 39 5.52 -7.27 8.36
C ARG A 39 5.03 -5.85 8.60
N TRP A 40 5.06 -4.99 7.59
CA TRP A 40 4.53 -3.63 7.72
C TRP A 40 3.03 -3.66 8.02
N ASN A 41 2.26 -4.49 7.32
CA ASN A 41 0.82 -4.60 7.58
C ASN A 41 0.54 -5.08 9.01
N GLN A 42 1.30 -6.05 9.51
CA GLN A 42 1.21 -6.51 10.89
C GLN A 42 1.44 -5.36 11.89
N VAL A 43 2.51 -4.58 11.73
CA VAL A 43 2.80 -3.43 12.62
C VAL A 43 1.66 -2.41 12.57
N VAL A 44 1.14 -2.10 11.39
CA VAL A 44 0.00 -1.16 11.25
C VAL A 44 -1.22 -1.69 12.00
N VAL A 45 -1.58 -2.95 11.80
CA VAL A 45 -2.74 -3.55 12.47
C VAL A 45 -2.58 -3.55 13.98
N GLU A 46 -1.42 -3.97 14.50
CA GLU A 46 -1.13 -4.02 15.94
C GLU A 46 -1.16 -2.64 16.61
N GLN A 47 -0.76 -1.59 15.89
CA GLN A 47 -0.73 -0.22 16.42
C GLN A 47 -2.02 0.57 16.14
N SER A 48 -2.92 0.02 15.33
CA SER A 48 -4.15 0.73 14.93
C SER A 48 -5.21 0.74 16.02
N ARG A 49 -6.14 1.69 15.89
CA ARG A 49 -7.20 1.93 16.87
C ARG A 49 -8.56 1.83 16.21
N GLY A 50 -9.56 1.43 16.99
CA GLY A 50 -10.92 1.26 16.49
C GLY A 50 -11.08 -0.02 15.66
N ASP A 51 -12.05 -0.01 14.75
CA ASP A 51 -12.35 -1.16 13.91
C ASP A 51 -11.34 -1.27 12.75
N ILE A 52 -10.33 -2.11 12.94
CA ILE A 52 -9.28 -2.36 11.94
C ILE A 52 -9.82 -3.01 10.65
N THR A 53 -11.01 -3.62 10.68
CA THR A 53 -11.60 -4.25 9.48
C THR A 53 -11.95 -3.22 8.41
N LEU A 54 -12.07 -1.94 8.79
CA LEU A 54 -12.24 -0.82 7.87
C LEU A 54 -11.07 -0.67 6.90
N PHE A 55 -9.87 -1.16 7.24
CA PHE A 55 -8.76 -1.17 6.30
C PHE A 55 -8.95 -2.20 5.17
N PHE A 56 -9.67 -3.29 5.41
CA PHE A 56 -9.85 -4.37 4.42
C PHE A 56 -10.65 -3.93 3.21
N ALA A 57 -11.47 -2.88 3.34
CA ALA A 57 -12.16 -2.24 2.21
C ALA A 57 -11.20 -1.73 1.12
N MET A 58 -9.94 -1.42 1.48
CA MET A 58 -8.92 -1.00 0.53
C MET A 58 -8.39 -2.15 -0.36
N MET A 59 -8.46 -3.39 0.11
CA MET A 59 -7.86 -4.54 -0.59
C MET A 59 -8.40 -4.73 -2.02
N PRO A 60 -9.72 -4.89 -2.25
CA PRO A 60 -10.25 -5.11 -3.59
C PRO A 60 -10.03 -3.91 -4.53
N VAL A 61 -10.03 -2.67 -4.03
CA VAL A 61 -9.77 -1.49 -4.87
C VAL A 61 -8.29 -1.36 -5.24
N ILE A 62 -7.39 -1.77 -4.34
CA ILE A 62 -5.96 -1.87 -4.64
C ILE A 62 -5.70 -2.98 -5.66
N ASP A 63 -6.33 -4.15 -5.51
CA ASP A 63 -6.20 -5.25 -6.48
C ASP A 63 -6.69 -4.84 -7.87
N ALA A 64 -7.82 -4.14 -7.96
CA ALA A 64 -8.34 -3.62 -9.21
C ALA A 64 -7.38 -2.59 -9.85
N ALA A 65 -6.86 -1.65 -9.06
CA ALA A 65 -5.89 -0.67 -9.53
C ALA A 65 -4.59 -1.36 -9.98
N ILE A 66 -4.12 -2.36 -9.24
CA ILE A 66 -2.97 -3.17 -9.60
C ILE A 66 -3.25 -3.86 -10.94
N ALA A 67 -4.38 -4.54 -11.11
CA ALA A 67 -4.71 -5.24 -12.35
C ALA A 67 -4.74 -4.29 -13.57
N ALA A 68 -5.27 -3.08 -13.41
CA ALA A 68 -5.41 -2.09 -14.47
C ALA A 68 -4.11 -1.33 -14.81
N THR A 69 -3.13 -1.30 -13.91
CA THR A 69 -1.94 -0.45 -14.05
C THR A 69 -0.71 -1.28 -14.47
N PRO A 70 -0.01 -0.91 -15.56
CA PRO A 70 1.29 -1.49 -15.90
C PRO A 70 2.36 -1.18 -14.84
N MET A 71 3.27 -2.13 -14.60
CA MET A 71 4.39 -1.91 -13.66
C MET A 71 5.24 -0.73 -14.10
N ALA A 72 5.48 0.22 -13.19
CA ALA A 72 6.37 1.35 -13.44
C ALA A 72 7.79 0.85 -13.73
N GLN A 73 8.42 1.45 -14.73
CA GLN A 73 9.76 1.10 -15.18
C GLN A 73 10.68 2.31 -15.06
N VAL A 74 11.93 2.08 -14.68
CA VAL A 74 13.02 3.06 -14.75
C VAL A 74 14.05 2.61 -15.76
N LYS A 75 14.77 3.56 -16.35
CA LYS A 75 15.84 3.25 -17.30
C LYS A 75 16.98 2.52 -16.57
N ASP A 76 17.45 1.42 -17.14
CA ASP A 76 18.70 0.78 -16.73
C ASP A 76 19.86 1.45 -17.46
N GLU A 77 20.60 2.31 -16.75
CA GLU A 77 21.75 3.01 -17.32
C GLU A 77 22.92 2.07 -17.67
N ALA A 78 23.00 0.89 -17.04
CA ALA A 78 24.09 -0.05 -17.26
C ALA A 78 23.89 -0.90 -18.51
N ASN A 79 22.64 -1.26 -18.84
CA ASN A 79 22.34 -2.26 -19.88
C ASN A 79 21.41 -1.77 -21.01
N ALA A 80 21.14 -0.46 -21.10
CA ALA A 80 20.19 0.12 -22.05
C ALA A 80 18.77 -0.50 -21.99
N GLY A 81 18.43 -1.13 -20.86
CA GLY A 81 17.17 -1.80 -20.59
C GLY A 81 16.25 -0.98 -19.69
N SER A 82 15.30 -1.67 -19.06
CA SER A 82 14.41 -1.09 -18.05
C SER A 82 14.31 -2.01 -16.82
N LEU A 83 14.27 -1.40 -15.64
CA LEU A 83 14.09 -2.09 -14.37
C LEU A 83 12.74 -1.73 -13.76
N PRO A 84 12.05 -2.69 -13.12
CA PRO A 84 10.80 -2.38 -12.44
C PRO A 84 11.07 -1.48 -11.22
N ALA A 85 10.13 -0.56 -10.94
CA ALA A 85 10.15 0.33 -9.79
C ALA A 85 8.95 0.05 -8.86
N PRO A 86 8.90 -1.11 -8.19
CA PRO A 86 7.71 -1.60 -7.50
C PRO A 86 7.22 -0.71 -6.35
N VAL A 87 8.14 -0.09 -5.60
CA VAL A 87 7.79 0.83 -4.50
C VAL A 87 7.15 2.11 -5.06
N PHE A 88 7.73 2.68 -6.12
CA PHE A 88 7.15 3.84 -6.80
C PHE A 88 5.80 3.51 -7.43
N TYR A 89 5.70 2.36 -8.09
CA TYR A 89 4.46 1.83 -8.64
C TYR A 89 3.36 1.76 -7.56
N CYS A 90 3.63 1.19 -6.38
CA CYS A 90 2.63 1.19 -5.30
C CYS A 90 2.25 2.60 -4.83
N ALA A 91 3.19 3.55 -4.81
CA ALA A 91 2.87 4.96 -4.53
C ALA A 91 1.97 5.60 -5.61
N GLU A 92 2.02 5.12 -6.86
CA GLU A 92 1.06 5.50 -7.92
C GLU A 92 -0.29 4.83 -7.74
N ILE A 93 -0.32 3.55 -7.38
CA ILE A 93 -1.56 2.82 -7.06
C ILE A 93 -2.35 3.52 -5.96
N LEU A 94 -1.69 4.00 -4.91
CA LEU A 94 -2.34 4.74 -3.82
C LEU A 94 -2.95 6.08 -4.27
N ARG A 95 -2.48 6.64 -5.39
CA ARG A 95 -3.03 7.86 -6.02
C ARG A 95 -4.16 7.57 -7.00
N HIS A 96 -4.45 6.31 -7.30
CA HIS A 96 -5.58 5.95 -8.14
C HIS A 96 -6.89 6.46 -7.50
N PRO A 97 -7.81 7.09 -8.25
CA PRO A 97 -8.98 7.76 -7.66
C PRO A 97 -9.77 6.90 -6.69
N ALA A 98 -10.10 5.67 -7.09
CA ALA A 98 -10.83 4.72 -6.24
C ALA A 98 -10.07 4.38 -4.93
N VAL A 99 -8.76 4.15 -5.00
CA VAL A 99 -7.94 3.85 -3.83
C VAL A 99 -7.86 5.07 -2.90
N SER A 100 -7.59 6.24 -3.47
CA SER A 100 -7.49 7.49 -2.71
C SER A 100 -8.81 7.85 -2.00
N GLN A 101 -9.95 7.57 -2.63
CA GLN A 101 -11.27 7.76 -2.02
C GLN A 101 -11.50 6.78 -0.87
N THR A 102 -11.25 5.49 -1.07
CA THR A 102 -11.41 4.50 0.01
C THR A 102 -10.48 4.79 1.19
N MET A 103 -9.27 5.28 0.94
CA MET A 103 -8.38 5.76 2.00
C MET A 103 -8.98 6.96 2.75
N ALA A 104 -9.62 7.91 2.05
CA ALA A 104 -10.30 9.04 2.71
C ALA A 104 -11.51 8.59 3.55
N ASP A 105 -12.26 7.60 3.08
CA ASP A 105 -13.40 7.03 3.80
C ASP A 105 -12.93 6.31 5.07
N ALA A 106 -11.83 5.54 4.99
CA ALA A 106 -11.20 4.90 6.13
C ALA A 106 -10.71 5.93 7.17
N ARG A 107 -10.06 7.02 6.72
CA ARG A 107 -9.65 8.12 7.61
C ARG A 107 -10.85 8.71 8.34
N THR A 108 -11.94 9.00 7.62
CA THR A 108 -13.15 9.58 8.20
C THR A 108 -13.74 8.67 9.27
N SER A 109 -13.84 7.37 8.96
CA SER A 109 -14.44 6.37 9.86
C SER A 109 -13.61 6.12 11.11
N LEU A 110 -12.28 6.19 11.00
CA LEU A 110 -11.35 5.95 12.11
C LEU A 110 -10.99 7.21 12.91
N ALA A 111 -11.39 8.40 12.44
CA ALA A 111 -10.97 9.67 13.02
C ALA A 111 -11.22 9.75 14.54
N ALA A 112 -12.41 9.36 15.00
CA ALA A 112 -12.76 9.40 16.41
C ALA A 112 -11.87 8.49 17.28
N ALA A 113 -11.52 7.29 16.79
CA ALA A 113 -10.69 6.33 17.51
C ALA A 113 -9.23 6.81 17.68
N TYR A 114 -8.75 7.67 16.77
CA TYR A 114 -7.40 8.23 16.80
C TYR A 114 -7.32 9.61 17.47
N ALA A 115 -8.44 10.28 17.71
CA ALA A 115 -8.47 11.62 18.31
C ALA A 115 -8.02 11.65 19.78
N GLY A 116 -8.07 10.53 20.50
CA GLY A 116 -7.69 10.43 21.92
C GLY A 116 -6.19 10.48 22.23
N ASP A 117 -5.33 10.71 21.23
CA ASP A 117 -3.87 10.55 21.32
C ASP A 117 -3.06 11.83 21.08
N GLN A 118 -3.48 12.95 21.68
CA GLN A 118 -2.63 14.16 21.71
C GLN A 118 -1.55 14.11 22.80
N ARG A 119 -1.01 12.93 23.13
CA ARG A 119 0.05 12.78 24.12
C ARG A 119 1.42 12.65 23.47
#